data_AF-A0A382T3F0-F1
#
_entry.id   AF-A0A382T3F0-F1
#
_cell.length_a   1.000
_cell.length_b   1.000
_cell.length_c   1.000
_cell.angle_alpha   90.00
_cell.angle_beta   90.00
_cell.angle_gamma   90.00
#
_symmetry.space_group_name_H-M   'P 1'
#
loop_
_entity.id
_entity.type
_entity.pdbx_description
1 polymer ?
#
loop_
_entity_poly.entity_id
_entity_poly.type
_entity_poly.pdbx_seq_one_letter_code
_entity_poly.pdbx_strand_id
1 'polypeptide(L)' 'MKPRLYTKYQEEVKPALKKERGYANLHQVPVIEKIIVHMGVDAQQEKSALDDAMADMKIITGRKPVKNLAR' A
#
# COMPACT_ATOMS: atom_id res chain seq x y z
N MET A 1 3.43 -8.34 18.03
CA MET A 1 3.27 -9.30 16.91
C MET A 1 3.82 -8.65 15.65
N LYS A 2 4.89 -9.19 15.04
CA LYS A 2 5.45 -8.65 13.78
C LYS A 2 4.71 -9.24 12.57
N PRO A 3 4.34 -8.45 11.54
CA PRO A 3 3.70 -8.98 10.34
C PRO A 3 4.62 -9.97 9.61
N ARG A 4 4.06 -11.08 9.10
CA ARG A 4 4.82 -12.13 8.39
C ARG A 4 5.71 -11.58 7.25
N LEU A 5 5.17 -10.66 6.46
CA LEU A 5 5.90 -10.03 5.34
C LEU A 5 7.04 -9.14 5.81
N TYR A 6 6.91 -8.50 6.98
CA TYR A 6 7.97 -7.67 7.55
C TYR A 6 9.14 -8.54 8.02
N THR A 7 8.86 -9.67 8.69
CA THR A 7 9.88 -10.64 9.08
C THR A 7 10.62 -11.18 7.86
N LYS A 8 9.88 -11.61 6.84
CA LYS A 8 10.47 -12.07 5.56
C LYS A 8 11.36 -11.01 4.91
N TYR A 9 10.93 -9.75 4.91
CA TYR A 9 11.73 -8.66 4.36
C TYR A 9 13.06 -8.48 5.12
N GLN A 10 13.03 -8.52 6.46
CA GLN A 10 14.22 -8.33 7.29
C GLN A 10 15.22 -9.50 7.18
N GLU A 11 14.73 -10.74 7.19
CA GLU A 11 15.56 -11.94 7.32
C GLU A 11 16.05 -12.47 5.96
N GLU A 12 15.23 -12.37 4.90
CA GLU A 12 15.53 -12.98 3.60
C GLU A 12 15.83 -11.92 2.54
N VAL A 13 14.93 -10.95 2.35
CA VAL A 13 14.98 -10.04 1.20
C VAL A 13 16.11 -9.01 1.32
N LYS A 14 16.27 -8.39 2.50
CA LYS A 14 17.30 -7.40 2.76
C LYS A 14 18.74 -7.94 2.55
N PRO A 15 19.13 -9.11 3.08
CA PRO A 15 20.45 -9.68 2.82
C PRO A 15 20.63 -10.16 1.38
N ALA A 16 19.59 -10.70 0.74
CA ALA A 16 19.64 -11.09 -0.67
C ALA A 16 19.91 -9.88 -1.59
N LEU A 17 19.15 -8.78 -1.41
CA LEU A 17 19.35 -7.55 -2.16
C LEU A 17 20.72 -6.91 -1.94
N LYS A 18 21.24 -6.97 -0.70
CA LYS A 18 22.59 -6.47 -0.39
C LYS A 18 23.67 -7.27 -1.14
N LYS A 19 23.53 -8.60 -1.20
CA LYS A 19 24.47 -9.48 -1.91
C LYS A 19 24.40 -9.29 -3.43
N GLU A 20 23.21 -9.24 -4.01
CA GLU A 20 23.03 -9.12 -5.47
C GLU A 20 23.42 -7.75 -6.02
N ARG A 21 23.12 -6.67 -5.28
CA ARG A 21 23.32 -5.29 -5.75
C ARG A 21 24.56 -4.62 -5.18
N GLY A 22 25.28 -5.28 -4.27
CA GLY A 22 26.55 -4.80 -3.73
C GLY A 22 26.47 -3.49 -2.94
N TYR A 23 25.33 -3.22 -2.27
CA TYR A 23 25.16 -1.98 -1.50
C TYR A 23 26.21 -1.86 -0.37
N ALA A 24 26.97 -0.76 -0.38
CA ALA A 24 27.99 -0.47 0.63
C ALA A 24 27.37 -0.12 1.99
N ASN A 25 26.22 0.56 1.99
CA ASN A 25 25.52 0.95 3.21
C ASN A 25 24.22 0.14 3.38
N LEU A 26 23.96 -0.35 4.60
CA LEU A 26 22.75 -1.08 4.96
C LEU A 26 21.46 -0.26 4.73
N HIS A 27 21.55 1.06 4.83
CA HIS A 27 20.43 1.98 4.63
C HIS A 27 20.13 2.28 3.16
N GLN A 28 20.97 1.84 2.22
CA GLN A 28 20.70 1.96 0.78
C GLN A 28 19.75 0.87 0.27
N VAL A 29 19.49 -0.17 1.06
CA VAL A 29 18.58 -1.24 0.65
C VAL A 29 17.16 -0.67 0.54
N PRO A 30 16.47 -0.81 -0.61
CA PRO A 30 15.16 -0.20 -0.85
C PRO A 30 14.11 -0.68 0.16
N VAL A 31 13.36 0.25 0.72
CA VAL A 31 12.26 -0.01 1.66
C VAL A 31 10.91 0.37 1.04
N ILE A 32 9.85 -0.37 1.41
CA ILE A 32 8.48 0.00 1.04
C ILE A 32 8.00 1.07 2.03
N GLU A 33 7.84 2.30 1.55
CA GLU A 33 7.43 3.43 2.40
C GLU A 33 5.92 3.47 2.63
N LYS A 34 5.12 3.37 1.56
CA LYS A 34 3.65 3.41 1.63
C LYS A 34 3.01 2.65 0.47
N ILE A 35 1.81 2.12 0.72
CA ILE A 35 0.93 1.53 -0.29
C ILE A 35 -0.34 2.37 -0.33
N ILE A 36 -0.61 2.99 -1.49
CA ILE A 36 -1.82 3.78 -1.73
C ILE A 36 -2.74 2.94 -2.62
N VAL A 37 -3.97 2.72 -2.15
CA VAL A 37 -5.01 2.06 -2.93
C VAL A 37 -6.01 3.12 -3.38
N HIS A 38 -6.17 3.25 -4.68
CA HIS A 38 -7.06 4.22 -5.31
C HIS A 38 -8.15 3.50 -6.08
N MET A 39 -9.39 3.95 -5.93
CA MET A 39 -10.54 3.46 -6.67
C MET A 39 -11.13 4.63 -7.47
N GLY A 40 -11.11 4.52 -8.79
CA GLY A 40 -11.80 5.47 -9.66
C GLY A 40 -13.27 5.12 -9.71
N VAL A 41 -14.15 6.10 -9.47
CA VAL A 41 -15.60 5.93 -9.47
C VAL A 41 -16.23 7.07 -10.24
N ASP A 42 -17.08 6.75 -11.22
CA ASP A 42 -17.85 7.74 -11.96
C ASP A 42 -19.17 8.05 -11.24
N ALA A 43 -19.14 9.08 -10.39
CA ALA A 43 -20.29 9.49 -9.59
C ALA A 43 -21.30 10.37 -10.34
N GLN A 44 -21.12 10.59 -11.66
CA GLN A 44 -22.05 11.39 -12.47
C GLN A 44 -23.37 10.65 -12.75
N GLN A 45 -23.32 9.33 -12.91
CA GLN A 45 -24.50 8.54 -13.25
C GLN A 45 -25.26 8.07 -12.00
N GLU A 46 -24.53 7.76 -10.92
CA GLU A 46 -25.14 7.23 -9.70
C GLU A 46 -24.49 7.85 -8.46
N LYS A 47 -25.30 8.51 -7.62
CA LYS A 47 -24.80 9.21 -6.42
C LYS A 47 -24.37 8.25 -5.30
N SER A 48 -24.94 7.05 -5.24
CA SER A 48 -24.62 6.00 -4.26
C SER A 48 -23.28 5.32 -4.54
N ALA A 49 -22.83 5.27 -5.80
CA ALA A 49 -21.62 4.54 -6.20
C ALA A 49 -20.36 4.96 -5.42
N LEU A 50 -20.26 6.23 -5.03
CA LEU A 50 -19.14 6.72 -4.23
C LEU A 50 -19.19 6.21 -2.79
N ASP A 51 -20.37 6.13 -2.19
CA ASP A 51 -20.52 5.65 -0.82
C ASP A 51 -20.36 4.12 -0.75
N ASP A 52 -20.82 3.39 -1.78
CA ASP A 52 -20.60 1.95 -1.92
C ASP A 52 -19.11 1.62 -2.09
N ALA A 53 -18.42 2.32 -2.98
CA ALA A 53 -16.97 2.21 -3.16
C ALA A 53 -16.19 2.48 -1.87
N MET A 54 -16.67 3.42 -1.04
CA MET A 54 -16.07 3.68 0.27
C MET A 54 -16.33 2.57 1.28
N ALA A 55 -17.50 1.95 1.25
CA ALA A 55 -17.82 0.80 2.09
C ALA A 55 -16.91 -0.39 1.75
N ASP A 56 -16.74 -0.69 0.46
CA ASP A 56 -15.87 -1.76 -0.02
C ASP A 56 -14.41 -1.52 0.34
N MET A 57 -13.91 -0.31 0.09
CA MET A 57 -12.55 0.08 0.45
C MET A 57 -12.29 -0.03 1.95
N LYS A 58 -13.30 0.27 2.78
CA LYS A 58 -13.22 0.12 4.22
C LYS A 58 -13.15 -1.35 4.64
N ILE A 59 -13.92 -2.23 4.00
CA ILE A 59 -13.89 -3.67 4.24
C ILE A 59 -12.53 -4.25 3.84
N ILE A 60 -12.00 -3.88 2.66
CA ILE A 60 -10.75 -4.41 2.12
C ILE A 60 -9.54 -3.91 2.92
N THR A 61 -9.43 -2.60 3.15
CA THR A 61 -8.23 -1.99 3.75
C THR A 61 -8.30 -1.90 5.29
N GLY A 62 -9.48 -2.12 5.87
CA GLY A 62 -9.73 -1.94 7.30
C GLY A 62 -9.59 -0.48 7.78
N ARG A 63 -9.48 0.48 6.85
CA ARG A 63 -9.30 1.91 7.14
C ARG A 63 -10.39 2.73 6.49
N LYS A 64 -10.71 3.88 7.09
CA LYS A 64 -11.65 4.83 6.49
C LYS A 64 -10.98 5.48 5.26
N PRO A 65 -11.51 5.30 4.04
CA PRO A 65 -10.95 5.91 2.84
C PRO A 65 -11.21 7.43 2.81
N VAL A 66 -10.36 8.15 2.07
CA VAL A 66 -10.46 9.60 1.88
C VAL A 66 -11.23 9.88 0.59
N LYS A 67 -12.24 10.76 0.64
CA LYS A 67 -12.96 11.25 -0.55
C LYS A 67 -12.05 12.22 -1.30
N ASN A 68 -11.73 11.90 -2.56
CA ASN A 68 -11.00 12.81 -3.44
C ASN A 68 -11.99 13.43 -4.44
N LEU A 69 -11.97 14.76 -4.57
CA LEU A 69 -12.83 15.49 -5.50
C LEU A 69 -12.03 15.83 -6.77
N ALA A 70 -12.70 15.83 -7.92
CA ALA A 70 -12.10 16.30 -9.15
C ALA A 70 -11.65 17.76 -8.99
N ARG A 71 -10.48 18.09 -9.53
CA ARG A 71 -9.91 19.44 -9.54
C ARG A 71 -10.20 20.13 -10.86
#